data_AF-A0A1N6DMN0-F1
#
_entry.id   AF-A0A1N6DMN0-F1
#
_cell.length_a   1.000
_cell.length_b   1.000
_cell.length_c   1.000
_cell.angle_alpha   90.00
_cell.angle_beta   90.00
_cell.angle_gamma   90.00
#
_symmetry.space_group_name_H-M   'P 1'
#
loop_
_entity.id
_entity.type
_entity.pdbx_description
1 polymer ?
#
loop_
_entity_poly.entity_id
_entity_poly.type
_entity_poly.pdbx_seq_one_letter_code
_entity_poly.pdbx_strand_id
1 'polypeptide(L)'
;MKEKSILHVPLLSPAWKKVAFIFFPLPVILVIGMAFSRMDISPDDSSQIIYGFWAIGFGLLNLSREKEEDEMIKSFRLQAFQTGFYWLIWGLGALMLINYLRYDRITSEIFTAYLVLFLLNAYVYAAFQYQKYMASKD
;
A
#
# COMPACT_ATOMS: atom_id res chain seq x y z
N MET A 1 7.74 20.73 -27.42
CA MET A 1 6.56 20.10 -26.80
C MET A 1 6.46 20.62 -25.38
N LYS A 2 5.44 21.42 -25.03
CA LYS A 2 5.18 21.79 -23.64
C LYS A 2 4.95 20.50 -22.86
N GLU A 3 5.74 20.28 -21.83
CA GLU A 3 5.77 19.05 -21.05
C GLU A 3 4.37 18.70 -20.55
N LYS A 4 3.99 17.43 -20.71
CA LYS A 4 2.73 16.87 -20.22
C LYS A 4 2.77 16.79 -18.69
N SER A 5 2.73 17.94 -18.03
CA SER A 5 2.92 18.13 -16.59
C SER A 5 1.95 17.31 -15.72
N ILE A 6 0.75 17.01 -16.21
CA ILE A 6 -0.26 16.25 -15.47
C ILE A 6 0.08 14.74 -15.43
N LEU A 7 0.80 14.25 -16.43
CA LEU A 7 1.14 12.82 -16.55
C LEU A 7 2.51 12.50 -15.92
N HIS A 8 3.27 13.51 -15.51
CA HIS A 8 4.58 13.32 -14.91
C HIS A 8 4.51 13.53 -13.39
N VAL A 9 4.35 12.43 -12.66
CA VAL A 9 4.51 12.44 -11.21
C VAL A 9 5.98 12.15 -10.91
N PRO A 10 6.75 13.11 -10.36
CA PRO A 10 8.16 12.89 -10.07
C PRO A 10 8.31 11.88 -8.94
N LEU A 11 9.10 10.82 -9.17
CA LEU A 11 9.44 9.87 -8.11
C LEU A 11 10.22 10.59 -6.99
N LEU A 12 9.94 10.22 -5.75
CA LEU A 12 10.58 10.77 -4.55
C LEU A 12 12.07 10.39 -4.50
N SER A 13 12.88 11.23 -3.88
CA SER A 13 14.31 10.92 -3.71
C SER A 13 14.48 9.65 -2.84
N PRO A 14 15.56 8.87 -3.02
CA PRO A 14 15.78 7.63 -2.25
C PRO A 14 15.76 7.81 -0.72
N ALA A 15 16.03 9.02 -0.22
CA ALA A 15 15.97 9.36 1.19
C ALA A 15 14.57 9.19 1.79
N TRP A 16 13.51 9.35 0.99
CA TRP A 16 12.12 9.17 1.43
C TRP A 16 11.80 7.75 1.87
N LYS A 17 12.58 6.74 1.44
CA LYS A 17 12.44 5.37 1.96
C LYS A 17 12.63 5.32 3.47
N LYS A 18 13.55 6.11 4.03
CA LYS A 18 13.78 6.19 5.48
C LYS A 18 12.56 6.74 6.20
N VAL A 19 11.95 7.79 5.64
CA VAL A 19 10.72 8.39 6.17
C VAL A 19 9.57 7.40 6.10
N ALA A 20 9.45 6.68 4.97
CA ALA A 20 8.43 5.65 4.79
C ALA A 20 8.51 4.55 5.86
N PHE A 21 9.72 4.14 6.26
CA PHE A 21 9.89 3.13 7.31
C PHE A 21 9.38 3.56 8.69
N ILE A 22 9.27 4.86 8.96
CA ILE A 22 8.70 5.37 10.23
C ILE A 22 7.20 5.06 10.33
N PHE A 23 6.49 5.03 9.20
CA PHE A 23 5.05 4.79 9.17
C PHE A 23 4.63 3.36 9.57
N PHE A 24 5.57 2.41 9.72
CA PHE A 24 5.25 1.07 10.20
C PHE A 24 5.15 0.96 11.73
N PRO A 25 6.18 1.36 12.51
CA PRO A 25 6.12 1.32 13.97
C PRO A 25 5.29 2.47 14.56
N LEU A 26 5.24 3.63 13.91
CA LEU A 26 4.55 4.82 14.43
C LEU A 26 3.07 4.58 14.81
N PRO A 27 2.21 4.02 13.95
CA PRO A 27 0.81 3.79 14.31
C PRO A 27 0.67 2.78 15.45
N VAL A 28 1.57 1.79 15.55
CA VAL A 28 1.55 0.80 16.64
C VAL A 28 1.87 1.49 17.97
N ILE A 29 2.91 2.32 18.00
CA ILE A 29 3.26 3.13 19.19
C ILE A 29 2.10 4.06 19.56
N LEU A 30 1.47 4.68 18.57
CA LEU A 30 0.34 5.58 18.78
C LEU A 30 -0.88 4.85 19.35
N VAL A 31 -1.27 3.70 18.80
CA VAL A 31 -2.37 2.86 19.31
C VAL A 31 -2.08 2.37 20.73
N ILE A 32 -0.85 1.93 21.01
CA ILE A 32 -0.44 1.55 22.37
C ILE A 32 -0.54 2.76 23.32
N GLY A 33 -0.05 3.93 22.91
CA GLY A 33 -0.13 5.15 23.71
C GLY A 33 -1.56 5.61 24.02
N MET A 34 -2.47 5.46 23.06
CA MET A 34 -3.90 5.73 23.24
C MET A 34 -4.54 4.75 24.24
N ALA A 35 -4.17 3.46 24.18
CA ALA A 35 -4.62 2.46 25.13
C ALA A 35 -4.16 2.79 26.57
N PHE A 36 -2.90 3.20 26.75
CA PHE A 36 -2.39 3.64 28.06
C PHE A 36 -3.06 4.92 28.57
N SER A 37 -3.38 5.85 27.67
CA SER A 37 -4.09 7.10 27.99
C SER A 37 -5.58 6.91 28.28
N ARG A 38 -6.10 5.67 28.20
CA ARG A 38 -7.53 5.34 28.36
C ARG A 38 -8.44 6.19 27.46
N MET A 39 -7.98 6.48 26.25
CA MET A 39 -8.86 7.03 25.23
C MET A 39 -9.89 5.96 24.86
N ASP A 40 -11.16 6.33 24.84
CA ASP A 40 -12.27 5.42 24.53
C ASP A 40 -12.33 5.17 23.02
N ILE A 41 -11.34 4.44 22.51
CA ILE A 41 -11.16 4.12 21.10
C ILE A 41 -11.50 2.65 20.88
N SER A 42 -12.34 2.39 19.88
CA SER A 42 -12.69 1.01 19.51
C SER A 42 -11.50 0.28 18.87
N PRO A 43 -11.45 -1.06 18.95
CA PRO A 43 -10.47 -1.85 18.22
C PRO A 43 -10.54 -1.62 16.70
N ASP A 44 -11.74 -1.37 16.16
CA ASP A 44 -11.95 -1.12 14.74
C ASP A 44 -11.30 0.21 14.32
N ASP A 45 -11.50 1.29 15.09
CA ASP A 45 -10.85 2.58 14.84
C ASP A 45 -9.32 2.49 14.94
N SER A 46 -8.83 1.72 15.93
CA SER A 46 -7.39 1.46 16.07
C SER A 46 -6.82 0.77 14.83
N SER A 47 -7.54 -0.21 14.28
CA SER A 47 -7.14 -0.92 13.06
C SER A 47 -7.09 0.03 11.85
N GLN A 48 -8.07 0.95 11.73
CA GLN A 48 -8.10 1.94 10.65
C GLN A 48 -6.88 2.86 10.67
N ILE A 49 -6.45 3.29 11.86
CA ILE A 49 -5.23 4.10 12.04
C ILE A 49 -4.01 3.30 11.55
N ILE A 50 -3.88 2.04 11.96
CA ILE A 50 -2.76 1.19 11.53
C ILE A 50 -2.75 1.02 10.00
N TYR A 51 -3.88 0.64 9.41
CA TYR A 51 -3.99 0.45 7.97
C TYR A 51 -3.71 1.74 7.19
N GLY A 52 -4.22 2.89 7.67
CA GLY A 52 -3.97 4.18 7.03
C GLY A 52 -2.49 4.54 7.00
N PHE A 53 -1.79 4.40 8.13
CA PHE A 53 -0.35 4.66 8.20
C PHE A 53 0.46 3.68 7.36
N TRP A 54 0.13 2.39 7.39
CA TRP A 54 0.82 1.39 6.58
C TRP A 54 0.59 1.59 5.08
N ALA A 55 -0.62 2.00 4.67
CA ALA A 55 -0.91 2.39 3.29
C ALA A 55 -0.02 3.56 2.84
N ILE A 56 0.13 4.60 3.68
CA ILE A 56 1.03 5.73 3.41
C ILE A 56 2.49 5.25 3.34
N GLY A 57 2.94 4.44 4.29
CA GLY A 57 4.30 3.89 4.32
C GLY A 57 4.66 3.14 3.04
N PHE A 58 3.83 2.17 2.64
CA PHE A 58 4.04 1.44 1.38
C PHE A 58 3.87 2.33 0.15
N GLY A 59 2.94 3.30 0.17
CA GLY A 59 2.80 4.27 -0.92
C GLY A 59 4.07 5.10 -1.14
N LEU A 60 4.68 5.60 -0.06
CA LEU A 60 5.96 6.32 -0.12
C LEU A 60 7.09 5.42 -0.63
N LEU A 61 7.13 4.15 -0.23
CA LEU A 61 8.11 3.19 -0.76
C LEU A 61 7.91 2.95 -2.26
N ASN A 62 6.68 2.79 -2.72
CA ASN A 62 6.34 2.59 -4.14
C ASN A 62 6.66 3.82 -5.00
N LEU A 63 6.55 5.03 -4.43
CA LEU A 63 6.85 6.30 -5.11
C LEU A 63 8.32 6.74 -4.98
N SER A 64 9.14 6.02 -4.20
CA SER A 64 10.56 6.33 -4.05
C SER A 64 11.40 5.74 -5.18
N ARG A 65 12.34 6.53 -5.70
CA ARG A 65 13.36 6.06 -6.66
C ARG A 65 14.27 5.02 -6.03
N GLU A 66 14.77 4.12 -6.85
CA GLU A 66 15.93 3.32 -6.52
C GLU A 66 17.21 4.15 -6.62
N LYS A 67 18.33 3.64 -6.06
CA LYS A 67 19.63 4.32 -6.18
C LYS A 67 20.07 4.45 -7.64
N GLU A 68 19.79 3.42 -8.41
CA GLU A 68 20.01 3.35 -9.85
C GLU A 68 18.64 3.08 -10.50
N GLU A 69 18.21 3.99 -11.37
CA GLU A 69 16.91 3.90 -12.04
C GLU A 69 17.16 3.73 -13.54
N ASP A 70 17.24 2.47 -13.97
CA ASP A 70 17.36 2.10 -15.38
C ASP A 70 15.99 1.79 -16.01
N GLU A 71 15.97 1.39 -17.28
CA GLU A 71 14.73 1.03 -17.98
C GLU A 71 14.09 -0.25 -17.42
N MET A 72 14.89 -1.18 -16.90
CA MET A 72 14.42 -2.43 -16.31
C MET A 72 13.64 -2.17 -15.01
N ILE A 73 14.17 -1.34 -14.11
CA ILE A 73 13.51 -0.93 -12.86
C ILE A 73 12.20 -0.20 -13.14
N LYS A 74 12.15 0.65 -14.17
CA LYS A 74 10.89 1.29 -14.59
C LYS A 74 9.87 0.27 -15.07
N SER A 75 10.31 -0.72 -15.84
CA SER A 75 9.46 -1.83 -16.31
C SER A 75 8.91 -2.66 -15.15
N PHE A 76 9.76 -3.05 -14.19
CA PHE A 76 9.33 -3.77 -12.99
C PHE A 76 8.31 -2.98 -12.17
N ARG A 77 8.51 -1.68 -11.98
CA ARG A 77 7.55 -0.84 -11.25
C ARG A 77 6.18 -0.82 -11.95
N LEU A 78 6.16 -0.69 -13.27
CA LEU A 78 4.92 -0.73 -14.05
C LEU A 78 4.24 -2.10 -13.96
N GLN A 79 5.00 -3.18 -14.11
CA GLN A 79 4.47 -4.54 -14.04
C GLN A 79 3.92 -4.85 -12.64
N ALA A 80 4.64 -4.47 -11.58
CA ALA A 80 4.19 -4.63 -10.20
C ALA A 80 2.89 -3.84 -9.93
N PHE A 81 2.80 -2.61 -10.43
CA PHE A 81 1.58 -1.80 -10.34
C PHE A 81 0.40 -2.48 -11.06
N GLN A 82 0.58 -2.90 -12.32
CA GLN A 82 -0.45 -3.59 -13.10
C GLN A 82 -0.90 -4.89 -12.42
N THR A 83 0.05 -5.67 -11.92
CA THR A 83 -0.24 -6.94 -11.22
C THR A 83 -1.00 -6.68 -9.92
N GLY A 84 -0.62 -5.66 -9.15
CA GLY A 84 -1.34 -5.27 -7.93
C GLY A 84 -2.79 -4.86 -8.21
N PHE A 85 -3.04 -4.05 -9.25
CA PHE A 85 -4.39 -3.67 -9.63
C PHE A 85 -5.22 -4.82 -10.21
N TYR A 86 -4.57 -5.73 -10.94
CA TYR A 86 -5.22 -6.95 -11.42
C TYR A 86 -5.76 -7.78 -10.26
N TRP A 87 -4.94 -8.05 -9.24
CA TRP A 87 -5.37 -8.80 -8.07
C TRP A 87 -6.35 -8.03 -7.18
N LEU A 88 -6.24 -6.70 -7.13
CA LEU A 88 -7.21 -5.87 -6.43
C LEU A 88 -8.62 -6.05 -7.00
N ILE A 89 -8.78 -6.00 -8.32
CA ILE A 89 -10.08 -6.15 -8.97
C ILE A 89 -10.69 -7.51 -8.64
N TRP A 90 -9.89 -8.58 -8.77
CA TRP A 90 -10.35 -9.94 -8.42
C TRP A 90 -10.64 -10.10 -6.94
N GLY A 91 -9.81 -9.52 -6.08
CA GLY A 91 -10.01 -9.52 -4.63
C GLY A 91 -11.31 -8.83 -4.24
N LEU A 92 -11.57 -7.63 -4.76
CA LEU A 92 -12.82 -6.91 -4.52
C LEU A 92 -14.04 -7.71 -5.02
N GLY A 93 -13.96 -8.28 -6.22
CA GLY A 93 -15.04 -9.11 -6.76
C GLY A 93 -15.31 -10.36 -5.90
N ALA A 94 -14.26 -11.05 -5.45
CA ALA A 94 -14.39 -12.19 -4.56
C ALA A 94 -14.99 -11.81 -3.21
N LEU A 95 -14.57 -10.67 -2.63
CA LEU A 95 -15.11 -10.16 -1.37
C LEU A 95 -16.59 -9.82 -1.49
N MET A 96 -17.00 -9.14 -2.56
CA MET A 96 -18.42 -8.85 -2.83
C MET A 96 -19.25 -10.14 -2.92
N LEU A 97 -18.74 -11.16 -3.64
CA LEU A 97 -19.44 -12.44 -3.78
C LEU A 97 -19.58 -13.16 -2.43
N ILE A 98 -18.50 -13.23 -1.65
CA ILE A 98 -18.51 -13.86 -0.32
C ILE A 98 -19.49 -13.15 0.61
N ASN A 99 -19.47 -11.81 0.63
CA ASN A 99 -20.37 -11.04 1.49
C ASN A 99 -21.83 -11.22 1.07
N TYR A 100 -22.10 -11.22 -0.23
CA TYR A 100 -23.45 -11.45 -0.73
C TYR A 100 -23.98 -12.82 -0.32
N LEU A 101 -23.19 -13.88 -0.51
CA LEU A 101 -23.57 -15.25 -0.14
C LEU A 101 -23.77 -15.44 1.38
N ARG A 102 -23.04 -14.69 2.21
CA ARG A 102 -23.04 -14.85 3.67
C ARG A 102 -24.05 -13.96 4.39
N TYR A 103 -24.25 -12.74 3.89
CA TYR A 103 -24.99 -11.69 4.60
C TYR A 103 -26.11 -11.05 3.76
N ASP A 104 -26.33 -11.52 2.52
CA ASP A 104 -27.28 -10.95 1.56
C ASP A 104 -27.05 -9.44 1.30
N ARG A 105 -25.78 -9.01 1.40
CA ARG A 105 -25.34 -7.62 1.23
C ARG A 105 -24.04 -7.58 0.45
N ILE A 106 -23.90 -6.58 -0.40
CA ILE A 106 -22.70 -6.38 -1.23
C ILE A 106 -21.61 -5.60 -0.48
N THR A 107 -21.99 -4.80 0.51
CA THR A 107 -21.08 -3.96 1.29
C THR A 107 -20.51 -4.72 2.49
N SER A 108 -19.30 -4.33 2.92
CA SER A 108 -18.65 -4.86 4.13
C SER A 108 -18.08 -3.72 4.94
N GLU A 109 -18.36 -3.70 6.24
CA GLU A 109 -17.75 -2.75 7.18
C GLU A 109 -16.29 -3.11 7.49
N ILE A 110 -15.92 -4.39 7.33
CA ILE A 110 -14.55 -4.89 7.58
C ILE A 110 -13.58 -4.43 6.49
N PHE A 111 -14.05 -4.24 5.24
CA PHE A 111 -13.22 -3.87 4.10
C PHE A 111 -13.24 -2.36 3.87
N THR A 112 -12.49 -1.64 4.70
CA THR A 112 -12.36 -0.19 4.57
C THR A 112 -11.39 0.22 3.47
N ALA A 113 -11.52 1.46 3.00
CA ALA A 113 -10.61 2.02 2.01
C ALA A 113 -9.14 1.98 2.47
N TYR A 114 -8.88 2.17 3.76
CA TYR A 114 -7.52 2.12 4.31
C TYR A 114 -6.93 0.72 4.24
N LEU A 115 -7.71 -0.32 4.58
CA LEU A 115 -7.28 -1.71 4.45
C LEU A 115 -6.98 -2.05 2.98
N VAL A 116 -7.87 -1.68 2.07
CA VAL A 116 -7.72 -1.94 0.63
C VAL A 116 -6.47 -1.25 0.08
N LEU A 117 -6.26 0.03 0.41
CA LEU A 117 -5.08 0.77 -0.01
C LEU A 117 -3.79 0.21 0.60
N PHE A 118 -3.82 -0.21 1.86
CA PHE A 118 -2.70 -0.87 2.51
C PHE A 118 -2.32 -2.15 1.76
N LEU A 119 -3.26 -3.06 1.54
CA LEU A 119 -3.01 -4.34 0.88
C LEU A 119 -2.52 -4.15 -0.56
N LEU A 120 -3.12 -3.23 -1.32
CA LEU A 120 -2.66 -2.89 -2.66
C LEU A 120 -1.22 -2.40 -2.66
N ASN A 121 -0.90 -1.40 -1.83
CA ASN A 121 0.45 -0.81 -1.81
C ASN A 121 1.49 -1.82 -1.30
N ALA A 122 1.14 -2.63 -0.31
CA ALA A 122 1.98 -3.70 0.20
C ALA A 122 2.27 -4.74 -0.88
N TYR A 123 1.25 -5.17 -1.63
CA TYR A 123 1.41 -6.12 -2.72
C TYR A 123 2.29 -5.55 -3.84
N VAL A 124 2.02 -4.33 -4.29
CA VAL A 124 2.82 -3.66 -5.35
C VAL A 124 4.29 -3.57 -4.92
N TYR A 125 4.54 -3.19 -3.67
CA TYR A 125 5.90 -3.12 -3.14
C TYR A 125 6.57 -4.50 -3.12
N ALA A 126 5.87 -5.52 -2.63
CA ALA A 126 6.39 -6.88 -2.55
C ALA A 126 6.69 -7.46 -3.95
N ALA A 127 5.78 -7.29 -4.91
CA ALA A 127 5.97 -7.72 -6.30
C ALA A 127 7.18 -7.04 -6.94
N PHE A 128 7.34 -5.74 -6.73
CA PHE A 128 8.51 -5.00 -7.23
C PHE A 128 9.83 -5.48 -6.61
N GLN A 129 9.89 -5.65 -5.28
CA GLN A 129 11.10 -6.17 -4.64
C GLN A 129 11.40 -7.62 -5.07
N TYR A 130 10.37 -8.44 -5.25
CA TYR A 130 10.52 -9.80 -5.74
C TYR A 130 11.11 -9.84 -7.16
N GLN A 131 10.61 -9.02 -8.08
CA GLN A 131 11.15 -8.92 -9.44
C GLN A 131 12.61 -8.48 -9.46
N LYS A 132 12.96 -7.46 -8.65
CA LYS A 132 14.36 -7.03 -8.49
C LYS A 132 15.26 -8.15 -7.97
N TYR A 133 14.77 -8.89 -6.98
CA TYR A 133 15.52 -10.00 -6.41
C TYR A 133 15.75 -11.12 -7.43
N MET A 134 14.74 -11.47 -8.21
CA MET A 134 14.87 -12.46 -9.28
C MET A 134 15.86 -12.00 -10.34
N ALA A 135 15.76 -10.76 -10.80
CA ALA A 135 16.69 -10.20 -11.80
C ALA A 135 18.14 -10.09 -11.30
N SER A 136 18.37 -10.02 -9.98
CA SER A 136 19.73 -10.04 -9.41
C SER A 136 20.36 -11.42 -9.31
N LYS A 137 19.57 -12.48 -9.52
CA LYS A 137 20.01 -13.89 -9.45
C LYS A 137 20.31 -14.50 -10.81
N ASP A 138 19.77 -13.91 -11.87
CA ASP A 138 20.05 -14.27 -13.26
C ASP A 138 21.34 -13.58 -13.73
#